data_AF-A0A2M6Z2K7-F1
#
_entry.id   AF-A0A2M6Z2K7-F1
#
_cell.length_a   1.000
_cell.length_b   1.000
_cell.length_c   1.000
_cell.angle_alpha   90.00
_cell.angle_beta   90.00
_cell.angle_gamma   90.00
#
_symmetry.space_group_name_H-M   'P 1'
#
loop_
_entity.id
_entity.type
_entity.pdbx_description
1 polymer ?
#
loop_
_entity_poly.entity_id
_entity_poly.type
_entity_poly.pdbx_seq_one_letter_code
_entity_poly.pdbx_strand_id
1 'polypeptide(L)'
;ELGLPADEVIKLTTMLENFKVPDVEILALLKAKALLERKNSVKGRKDLIDLVSLFSLEGFDFKKLGQHARKFQSENLLRVIVEKVKSTTKIDELNLNVHKMAEFKRRTLPKLTV
;
A
#
# COMPACT_ATOMS: atom_id res chain seq x y z
N GLU A 1 -17.79 -7.27 -2.90
CA GLU A 1 -17.09 -8.50 -2.46
C GLU A 1 -16.13 -8.19 -1.32
N LEU A 2 -16.24 -8.94 -0.22
CA LEU A 2 -15.39 -8.87 0.97
C LEU A 2 -13.91 -9.07 0.61
N GLY A 3 -13.12 -8.00 0.72
CA GLY A 3 -11.68 -8.08 0.99
C GLY A 3 -10.81 -8.98 0.10
N LEU A 4 -9.60 -9.27 0.58
CA LEU A 4 -8.86 -10.49 0.26
C LEU A 4 -9.47 -11.63 1.11
N PRO A 5 -9.47 -12.89 0.68
CA PRO A 5 -9.99 -14.00 1.49
C PRO A 5 -9.26 -14.10 2.83
N ALA A 6 -10.00 -14.06 3.95
CA ALA A 6 -9.41 -14.04 5.29
C ALA A 6 -8.49 -15.24 5.56
N ASP A 7 -8.90 -16.43 5.09
CA ASP A 7 -8.12 -17.67 5.24
C ASP A 7 -6.77 -17.61 4.52
N GLU A 8 -6.68 -16.87 3.41
CA GLU A 8 -5.44 -16.68 2.68
C GLU A 8 -4.55 -15.62 3.30
N VAL A 9 -5.14 -14.60 3.94
CA VAL A 9 -4.38 -13.57 4.70
C VAL A 9 -3.73 -14.20 5.93
N ILE A 10 -4.42 -15.08 6.65
CA ILE A 10 -3.88 -15.77 7.84
C ILE A 10 -2.64 -16.63 7.49
N LYS A 11 -2.59 -17.18 6.28
CA LYS A 11 -1.43 -17.94 5.78
C LYS A 11 -0.21 -17.08 5.45
N LEU A 12 -0.40 -15.77 5.26
CA LEU A 12 0.65 -14.82 4.88
C LEU A 12 0.94 -13.89 6.06
N THR A 13 1.48 -14.49 7.12
CA THR A 13 1.78 -13.81 8.38
C THR A 13 3.24 -13.99 8.74
N THR A 14 3.79 -12.99 9.41
CA THR A 14 5.13 -12.99 9.99
C THR A 14 5.05 -12.80 11.51
N MET A 15 6.12 -13.18 12.20
CA MET A 15 6.28 -12.94 13.62
C MET A 15 7.09 -11.65 13.81
N LEU A 16 6.47 -10.62 14.36
CA LEU A 16 7.11 -9.36 14.71
C LEU A 16 7.03 -9.18 16.22
N GLU A 17 8.18 -9.19 16.91
CA GLU A 17 8.24 -9.03 18.37
C GLU A 17 7.27 -9.94 19.15
N ASN A 18 7.17 -11.21 18.73
CA ASN A 18 6.23 -12.23 19.25
C ASN A 18 4.75 -12.02 18.91
N PHE A 19 4.38 -11.03 18.10
CA PHE A 19 3.05 -10.89 17.52
C PHE A 19 3.00 -11.53 16.14
N LYS A 20 1.98 -12.37 15.92
CA LYS A 20 1.66 -12.89 14.59
C LYS A 20 0.85 -11.85 13.82
N VAL A 21 1.47 -11.22 12.84
CA VAL A 21 0.88 -10.13 12.05
C VAL A 21 0.88 -10.48 10.57
N PRO A 22 -0.06 -9.97 9.76
CA PRO A 22 0.02 -10.13 8.31
C PRO A 22 1.29 -9.52 7.74
N ASP A 23 1.77 -10.09 6.65
CA ASP A 23 2.89 -9.52 5.88
C ASP A 23 2.59 -8.07 5.49
N VAL A 24 3.60 -7.20 5.54
CA VAL A 24 3.43 -5.76 5.30
C VAL A 24 2.92 -5.46 3.88
N GLU A 25 3.26 -6.30 2.90
CA GLU A 25 2.73 -6.21 1.54
C GLU A 25 1.24 -6.57 1.46
N ILE A 26 0.80 -7.55 2.26
CA ILE A 26 -0.63 -7.91 2.36
C ILE A 26 -1.40 -6.79 3.03
N LEU A 27 -0.83 -6.18 4.09
CA LEU A 27 -1.41 -4.99 4.70
C LEU A 27 -1.56 -3.86 3.68
N ALA A 28 -0.57 -3.64 2.81
CA ALA A 28 -0.66 -2.63 1.76
C ALA A 28 -1.81 -2.93 0.77
N LEU A 29 -2.00 -4.18 0.32
CA LEU A 29 -3.13 -4.52 -0.55
C LEU A 29 -4.49 -4.30 0.12
N LEU A 30 -4.62 -4.64 1.41
CA LEU A 30 -5.83 -4.40 2.18
C LEU A 30 -6.13 -2.89 2.29
N LYS A 31 -5.11 -2.07 2.55
CA LYS A 31 -5.24 -0.60 2.58
C LYS A 31 -5.62 -0.04 1.21
N ALA A 32 -5.05 -0.57 0.13
CA ALA A 32 -5.37 -0.16 -1.24
C ALA A 32 -6.83 -0.43 -1.61
N LYS A 33 -7.39 -1.57 -1.18
CA LYS A 33 -8.81 -1.87 -1.35
C LYS A 33 -9.69 -0.90 -0.58
N ALA A 34 -9.37 -0.63 0.69
CA ALA A 34 -10.10 0.36 1.48
C ALA A 34 -10.04 1.77 0.87
N LEU A 35 -8.88 2.17 0.34
CA LEU A 35 -8.69 3.43 -0.38
C LEU A 35 -9.59 3.52 -1.63
N LEU A 36 -9.69 2.44 -2.40
CA LEU A 36 -10.54 2.38 -3.59
C LEU A 36 -12.03 2.53 -3.23
N GLU A 37 -12.48 1.82 -2.20
CA GLU A 37 -13.88 1.86 -1.74
C GLU A 37 -14.25 3.21 -1.11
N ARG A 38 -13.27 3.95 -0.59
CA ARG A 38 -13.48 5.21 0.18
C ARG A 38 -12.96 6.45 -0.53
N LYS A 39 -12.83 6.40 -1.87
CA LYS A 39 -12.04 7.29 -2.75
C LYS A 39 -12.22 8.81 -2.55
N ASN A 40 -13.31 9.26 -1.90
CA ASN A 40 -13.69 10.67 -1.67
C ASN A 40 -14.00 11.04 -0.20
N SER A 41 -13.40 10.35 0.78
CA SER A 41 -13.65 10.64 2.20
C SER A 41 -12.38 10.96 2.98
N VAL A 42 -12.51 11.61 4.15
CA VAL A 42 -11.43 11.81 5.13
C VAL A 42 -10.76 10.47 5.49
N LYS A 43 -11.50 9.35 5.43
CA LYS A 43 -10.97 8.00 5.67
C LYS A 43 -10.02 7.55 4.53
N GLY A 44 -10.33 7.89 3.28
CA GLY A 44 -9.45 7.63 2.14
C GLY A 44 -8.11 8.38 2.22
N ARG A 45 -8.07 9.58 2.83
CA ARG A 45 -6.79 10.28 3.10
C ARG A 45 -5.90 9.50 4.07
N LYS A 46 -6.48 8.92 5.13
CA LYS A 46 -5.74 8.08 6.09
C LYS A 46 -5.19 6.81 5.44
N ASP A 47 -6.01 6.13 4.63
CA ASP A 47 -5.58 4.91 3.93
C ASP A 47 -4.40 5.17 2.97
N LEU A 48 -4.36 6.36 2.32
CA LEU A 48 -3.21 6.78 1.51
C LEU A 48 -1.95 7.08 2.35
N ILE A 49 -2.10 7.73 3.50
CA ILE A 49 -0.99 8.00 4.42
C ILE A 49 -0.37 6.68 4.89
N ASP A 50 -1.22 5.74 5.29
CA ASP A 50 -0.79 4.40 5.71
C ASP A 50 -0.02 3.69 4.59
N LEU A 51 -0.54 3.69 3.36
CA LEU A 51 0.16 3.12 2.20
C LEU A 51 1.54 3.73 1.97
N VAL A 52 1.64 5.06 2.00
CA VAL A 52 2.92 5.76 1.78
C VAL A 52 3.90 5.47 2.92
N SER A 53 3.41 5.34 4.15
CA SER A 53 4.24 4.93 5.29
C SER A 53 4.75 3.50 5.13
N LEU A 54 3.90 2.55 4.74
CA LEU A 54 4.29 1.16 4.47
C LEU A 54 5.38 1.07 3.38
N PHE A 55 5.21 1.80 2.29
CA PHE A 55 6.21 1.87 1.20
C PHE A 55 7.54 2.50 1.61
N SER A 56 7.58 3.16 2.76
CA SER A 56 8.78 3.79 3.30
C SER A 56 9.50 2.92 4.33
N LEU A 57 8.94 1.76 4.71
CA LEU A 57 9.57 0.84 5.66
C LEU A 57 10.80 0.17 5.04
N GLU A 58 11.87 0.10 5.83
CA GLU A 58 13.06 -0.68 5.53
C GLU A 58 12.69 -2.17 5.62
N GLY A 59 12.50 -2.82 4.47
CA GLY A 59 12.02 -4.21 4.38
C GLY A 59 10.75 -4.39 3.56
N PHE A 60 10.09 -3.31 3.12
CA PHE A 60 8.96 -3.43 2.20
C PHE A 60 9.41 -3.97 0.83
N ASP A 61 8.86 -5.10 0.42
CA ASP A 61 9.19 -5.78 -0.84
C ASP A 61 8.10 -5.55 -1.90
N PHE A 62 8.39 -4.64 -2.82
CA PHE A 62 7.51 -4.32 -3.96
C PHE A 62 7.31 -5.50 -4.93
N LYS A 63 8.29 -6.42 -5.04
CA LYS A 63 8.15 -7.61 -5.87
C LYS A 63 7.17 -8.58 -5.22
N LYS A 64 7.27 -8.78 -3.90
CA LYS A 64 6.33 -9.59 -3.12
C LYS A 64 4.92 -8.99 -3.14
N LEU A 65 4.79 -7.67 -3.06
CA LEU A 65 3.52 -6.97 -3.27
C LEU A 65 2.89 -7.31 -4.63
N GLY A 66 3.67 -7.23 -5.72
CA GLY A 66 3.19 -7.60 -7.07
C GLY A 66 2.81 -9.07 -7.20
N GLN A 67 3.56 -9.98 -6.55
CA GLN A 67 3.21 -11.41 -6.50
C GLN A 67 1.89 -11.66 -5.77
N HIS A 68 1.67 -11.00 -4.64
CA HIS A 68 0.41 -11.09 -3.92
C HIS A 68 -0.75 -10.50 -4.72
N ALA A 69 -0.55 -9.34 -5.35
CA ALA A 69 -1.58 -8.73 -6.20
C ALA A 69 -2.03 -9.69 -7.30
N ARG A 70 -1.10 -10.36 -7.99
CA ARG A 70 -1.41 -11.41 -8.97
C ARG A 70 -2.09 -12.63 -8.38
N LYS A 71 -1.59 -13.14 -7.25
CA LYS A 71 -2.19 -14.29 -6.54
C LYS A 71 -3.67 -14.06 -6.23
N PHE A 72 -4.03 -12.83 -5.88
CA PHE A 72 -5.38 -12.44 -5.51
C PHE A 72 -6.15 -11.73 -6.63
N GLN A 73 -5.64 -11.71 -7.86
CA GLN A 73 -6.27 -11.04 -9.01
C GLN A 73 -6.66 -9.58 -8.72
N SER A 74 -5.78 -8.87 -8.02
CA SER A 74 -6.01 -7.53 -7.46
C SER A 74 -5.00 -6.50 -7.99
N GLU A 75 -4.45 -6.72 -9.18
CA GLU A 75 -3.53 -5.82 -9.87
C GLU A 75 -4.14 -4.45 -10.14
N ASN A 76 -5.46 -4.36 -10.25
CA ASN A 76 -6.16 -3.08 -10.35
C ASN A 76 -5.92 -2.19 -9.11
N LEU A 77 -5.75 -2.79 -7.92
CA LEU A 77 -5.43 -2.02 -6.72
C LEU A 77 -4.07 -1.32 -6.84
N LEU A 78 -3.09 -1.95 -7.48
CA LEU A 78 -1.79 -1.32 -7.74
C LEU A 78 -1.93 -0.10 -8.66
N ARG A 79 -2.80 -0.17 -9.67
CA ARG A 79 -3.11 0.99 -10.53
C ARG A 79 -3.72 2.14 -9.73
N VAL A 80 -4.68 1.84 -8.85
CA VAL A 80 -5.32 2.84 -7.98
C VAL A 80 -4.29 3.52 -7.06
N ILE A 81 -3.39 2.74 -6.47
CA ILE A 81 -2.29 3.25 -5.65
C ILE A 81 -1.42 4.19 -6.49
N VAL A 82 -0.99 3.76 -7.68
CA VAL A 82 -0.15 4.56 -8.57
C VAL A 82 -0.82 5.89 -8.92
N GLU A 83 -2.10 5.88 -9.29
CA GLU A 83 -2.86 7.11 -9.58
C GLU A 83 -2.92 8.06 -8.38
N LYS A 84 -3.24 7.53 -7.20
CA LYS A 84 -3.35 8.34 -5.97
C LYS A 84 -1.99 8.88 -5.52
N VAL A 85 -0.93 8.08 -5.59
CA VAL A 85 0.43 8.55 -5.28
C VAL A 85 0.88 9.59 -6.31
N LYS A 86 0.63 9.39 -7.61
CA LYS A 86 0.97 10.36 -8.66
C LYS A 86 0.29 11.71 -8.47
N SER A 87 -1.02 11.70 -8.17
CA SER A 87 -1.81 12.92 -7.96
C SER A 87 -1.56 13.62 -6.61
N THR A 88 -0.89 12.95 -5.66
CA THR A 88 -0.61 13.54 -4.34
C THR A 88 0.63 14.42 -4.38
N THR A 89 0.48 15.70 -4.06
CA THR A 89 1.58 16.68 -4.11
C THR A 89 2.41 16.72 -2.83
N LYS A 90 1.76 16.52 -1.67
CA LYS A 90 2.40 16.51 -0.36
C LYS A 90 1.63 15.66 0.66
N ILE A 91 2.32 15.20 1.69
CA ILE A 91 1.74 14.53 2.85
C ILE A 91 2.37 15.12 4.11
N ASP A 92 1.70 16.12 4.69
CA ASP A 92 2.20 16.86 5.85
C ASP A 92 2.31 15.93 7.07
N GLU A 93 1.39 14.96 7.19
CA GLU A 93 1.35 13.96 8.25
C GLU A 93 2.59 13.04 8.27
N LEU A 94 3.29 12.92 7.14
CA LEU A 94 4.54 12.16 7.00
C LEU A 94 5.75 13.08 6.83
N ASN A 95 5.59 14.40 7.03
CA ASN A 95 6.62 15.40 6.76
C ASN A 95 7.19 15.29 5.31
N LEU A 96 6.33 14.90 4.37
CA LEU A 96 6.63 14.82 2.94
C LEU A 96 6.15 16.10 2.26
N ASN A 97 7.01 17.11 2.28
CA ASN A 97 6.82 18.31 1.47
C ASN A 97 6.94 17.99 -0.04
N VAL A 98 6.70 18.98 -0.91
CA VAL A 98 6.70 18.79 -2.37
C VAL A 98 7.99 18.13 -2.88
N HIS A 99 9.14 18.54 -2.38
CA HIS A 99 10.44 17.98 -2.79
C HIS A 99 10.60 16.52 -2.35
N LYS A 100 10.35 16.23 -1.07
CA LYS A 100 10.42 14.87 -0.51
C LYS A 100 9.40 13.94 -1.17
N MET A 101 8.22 14.44 -1.48
CA MET A 101 7.20 13.68 -2.19
C MET A 101 7.62 13.36 -3.63
N ALA A 102 8.27 14.30 -4.33
CA ALA A 102 8.83 14.05 -5.66
C ALA A 102 9.93 12.97 -5.63
N GLU A 103 10.84 13.05 -4.65
CA GLU A 103 11.87 12.02 -4.45
C GLU A 103 11.25 10.64 -4.13
N PHE A 104 10.27 10.60 -3.23
CA PHE A 104 9.53 9.40 -2.91
C PHE A 104 8.91 8.78 -4.17
N LYS A 105 8.20 9.58 -4.99
CA LYS A 105 7.60 9.12 -6.25
C LYS A 105 8.65 8.53 -7.19
N ARG A 106 9.80 9.18 -7.34
CA ARG A 106 10.89 8.72 -8.21
C ARG A 106 11.40 7.34 -7.79
N ARG A 107 11.52 7.09 -6.48
CA ARG A 107 12.00 5.81 -5.94
C ARG A 107 10.93 4.71 -5.99
N THR A 108 9.68 5.07 -5.73
CA THR A 108 8.62 4.10 -5.44
C THR A 108 7.77 3.77 -6.66
N LEU A 109 7.41 4.74 -7.50
CA LEU A 109 6.51 4.51 -8.64
C LEU A 109 7.04 3.49 -9.67
N PRO A 110 8.33 3.47 -10.05
CA PRO A 110 8.85 2.45 -10.97
C PRO A 110 8.72 1.02 -10.44
N LYS A 111 8.71 0.86 -9.10
CA LYS A 111 8.59 -0.44 -8.42
C LYS A 111 7.15 -0.92 -8.29
N LEU A 112 6.16 -0.04 -8.50
CA LEU A 112 4.73 -0.33 -8.43
C LEU A 112 4.12 -0.72 -9.78
N THR A 113 4.95 -0.84 -10.82
CA THR A 113 4.51 -1.23 -12.17
C THR A 113 4.28 -2.75 -12.23
N VAL A 114 3.11 -3.15 -12.71
CA VAL A 114 2.70 -4.57 -12.89
C VAL A 114 3.30 -5.14 -14.15
#